data_AF-A0A060XV63-F1
#
_entry.id   AF-A0A060XV63-F1
#
_cell.length_a   1.000
_cell.length_b   1.000
_cell.length_c   1.000
_cell.angle_alpha   90.00
_cell.angle_beta   90.00
_cell.angle_gamma   90.00
#
_symmetry.space_group_name_H-M   'P 1'
#
loop_
_entity.id
_entity.type
_entity.pdbx_description
1 polymer ?
#
loop_
_entity_poly.entity_id
_entity_poly.type
_entity_poly.pdbx_seq_one_letter_code
_entity_poly.pdbx_strand_id
1 'polypeptide(L)'
;MQRGNISVFFQWFLSPLFLCFSIFFSDGEGVLIDNGTFSWTKEGPPCLKRINVGVPQGSLVAVVGHVGSGKSSLLSAMLGETEKRSGSVSIKGSVAYVPQQAWIQNATVQDNVMFGREKQKTWYQRVLEACALLPDLEILPAGDCTEIGEKGLNLSGGQKQRVSLARAVYRKADVYLLDDPLSAVDAHVGQHIFDKVIGPKGVLRDKTRVLVTHGMSFLPQADLILVLVDGEITESGSYQELLSRHGAFADFIHTFASNDRKESVTETAAQRGARRASSRLSVTDFMPFSRDLSQEQLIGGDTNSTNLQGMEPMSEIDEEQVPEDLGKLMEVDKARTGRVSLEEELIFDCTSYG
;
A
#
# COMPACT_ATOMS: atom_id res chain seq x y z
N MET A 1 -18.16 -0.65 -49.09
CA MET A 1 -16.97 -0.68 -49.96
C MET A 1 -15.88 0.01 -49.14
N GLN A 2 -14.82 -0.59 -48.61
CA GLN A 2 -14.15 -1.89 -48.82
C GLN A 2 -13.94 -2.62 -47.48
N ARG A 3 -13.91 -3.95 -47.56
CA ARG A 3 -13.44 -4.88 -46.51
C ARG A 3 -11.92 -4.88 -46.45
N GLY A 4 -11.34 -5.14 -45.27
CA GLY A 4 -9.91 -5.42 -45.13
C GLY A 4 -9.49 -5.89 -43.73
N ASN A 5 -9.42 -7.21 -43.56
CA ASN A 5 -8.55 -8.01 -42.68
C ASN A 5 -8.58 -7.81 -41.16
N ILE A 6 -9.52 -8.53 -40.54
CA ILE A 6 -9.28 -9.32 -39.32
C ILE A 6 -8.29 -10.42 -39.67
N SER A 7 -7.07 -10.39 -39.13
CA SER A 7 -6.16 -11.55 -39.09
C SER A 7 -4.87 -11.20 -38.32
N VAL A 8 -4.83 -11.40 -37.00
CA VAL A 8 -3.69 -11.99 -36.28
C VAL A 8 -4.19 -12.55 -34.93
N PHE A 9 -5.06 -13.56 -34.95
CA PHE A 9 -5.38 -14.37 -33.78
C PHE A 9 -5.60 -15.80 -34.28
N PHE A 10 -4.52 -16.59 -34.24
CA PHE A 10 -4.34 -18.03 -34.53
C PHE A 10 -3.07 -18.22 -35.35
N GLN A 11 -1.93 -18.49 -34.70
CA GLN A 11 -0.83 -19.26 -35.32
C GLN A 11 0.25 -19.65 -34.30
N TRP A 12 0.01 -20.62 -33.40
CA TRP A 12 1.12 -21.40 -32.80
C TRP A 12 0.63 -22.83 -32.50
N PHE A 13 0.52 -23.65 -33.54
CA PHE A 13 0.62 -25.10 -33.43
C PHE A 13 1.74 -25.54 -34.39
N LEU A 14 2.63 -26.39 -33.87
CA LEU A 14 3.75 -27.08 -34.54
C LEU A 14 5.00 -26.25 -34.89
N SER A 15 6.01 -26.32 -34.01
CA SER A 15 7.40 -26.62 -34.40
C SER A 15 8.17 -27.17 -33.18
N PRO A 16 8.77 -28.38 -33.27
CA PRO A 16 9.39 -29.07 -32.15
C PRO A 16 10.88 -28.69 -32.07
N LEU A 17 11.24 -27.80 -31.16
CA LEU A 17 12.62 -27.60 -30.70
C LEU A 17 12.57 -27.04 -29.27
N PHE A 18 11.87 -27.76 -28.39
CA PHE A 18 11.99 -27.62 -26.95
C PHE A 18 13.36 -28.17 -26.54
N LEU A 19 14.38 -27.32 -26.57
CA LEU A 19 15.59 -27.59 -25.78
C LEU A 19 15.29 -27.10 -24.36
N CYS A 20 15.04 -28.08 -23.50
CA CYS A 20 14.88 -27.95 -22.06
C CYS A 20 16.05 -27.14 -21.47
N PHE A 21 15.78 -25.89 -21.07
CA PHE A 21 16.58 -25.20 -20.07
C PHE A 21 15.75 -25.23 -18.79
N SER A 22 15.97 -26.24 -17.96
CA SER A 22 15.49 -26.25 -16.58
C SER A 22 16.06 -25.03 -15.87
N ILE A 23 15.23 -24.03 -15.64
CA ILE A 23 15.50 -23.01 -14.63
C ILE A 23 15.49 -23.77 -13.31
N PHE A 24 16.65 -23.92 -12.68
CA PHE A 24 16.75 -24.47 -11.33
C PHE A 24 16.03 -23.51 -10.40
N PHE A 25 14.83 -23.88 -9.96
CA PHE A 25 14.33 -23.38 -8.69
C PHE A 25 15.27 -23.92 -7.62
N SER A 26 15.87 -23.03 -6.83
CA SER A 26 16.23 -23.41 -5.47
C SER A 26 14.92 -23.80 -4.78
N ASP A 27 14.83 -25.01 -4.20
CA ASP A 27 13.59 -25.70 -3.78
C ASP A 27 12.73 -24.97 -2.70
N GLY A 28 12.97 -23.69 -2.43
CA GLY A 28 12.31 -22.89 -1.40
C GLY A 28 11.92 -21.46 -1.80
N GLU A 29 12.02 -21.05 -3.06
CA GLU A 29 11.69 -19.67 -3.46
C GLU A 29 10.24 -19.52 -3.97
N GLY A 30 9.61 -18.41 -3.61
CA GLY A 30 8.28 -17.99 -4.07
C GLY A 30 8.35 -17.00 -5.24
N VAL A 31 9.39 -16.17 -5.27
CA VAL A 31 9.71 -15.26 -6.39
C VAL A 31 11.20 -15.35 -6.66
N LEU A 32 11.58 -15.54 -7.92
CA LEU A 32 12.97 -15.56 -8.38
C LEU A 32 13.12 -14.63 -9.59
N ILE A 33 14.10 -13.74 -9.51
CA ILE A 33 14.59 -12.94 -10.64
C ILE A 33 16.08 -13.24 -10.78
N ASP A 34 16.49 -13.74 -11.94
CA ASP A 34 17.88 -14.05 -12.26
C ASP A 34 18.36 -13.14 -13.40
N ASN A 35 19.38 -12.33 -13.09
CA ASN A 35 20.01 -11.33 -13.97
C ASN A 35 19.04 -10.52 -14.84
N GLY A 36 17.94 -10.08 -14.23
CA GLY A 36 16.84 -9.40 -14.89
C GLY A 36 17.16 -7.95 -15.25
N THR A 37 16.90 -7.56 -16.50
CA THR A 37 16.94 -6.15 -16.94
C THR A 37 15.61 -5.79 -17.59
N PHE A 38 14.98 -4.72 -17.10
CA PHE A 38 13.60 -4.35 -17.44
C PHE A 38 13.49 -2.90 -17.90
N SER A 39 12.51 -2.64 -18.77
CA SER A 39 12.20 -1.32 -19.29
C SER A 39 10.70 -1.14 -19.49
N TRP A 40 10.18 0.08 -19.32
CA TRP A 40 8.77 0.39 -19.60
C TRP A 40 8.42 0.34 -21.09
N THR A 41 9.41 0.54 -21.96
CA THR A 41 9.23 0.45 -23.42
C THR A 41 10.39 -0.32 -24.03
N LYS A 42 10.14 -1.00 -25.15
CA LYS A 42 11.15 -1.81 -25.87
C LYS A 42 12.41 -1.01 -26.23
N GLU A 43 12.25 0.26 -26.54
CA GLU A 43 13.32 1.14 -27.03
C GLU A 43 13.86 2.12 -25.96
N GLY A 44 13.19 2.23 -24.81
CA GLY A 44 13.55 3.20 -23.76
C GLY A 44 14.84 2.86 -23.01
N PRO A 45 15.25 3.66 -22.02
CA PRO A 45 16.28 3.25 -21.08
C PRO A 45 15.75 2.17 -20.12
N PRO A 46 16.60 1.23 -19.66
CA PRO A 46 16.21 0.26 -18.64
C PRO A 46 15.97 0.96 -17.29
N CYS A 47 14.81 0.70 -16.69
CA CYS A 47 14.44 1.19 -15.35
C CYS A 47 15.01 0.31 -14.24
N LEU A 48 15.28 -0.97 -14.52
CA LEU A 48 15.90 -1.93 -13.62
C LEU A 48 17.02 -2.66 -14.35
N LYS A 49 18.16 -2.87 -13.69
CA LYS A 49 19.37 -3.42 -14.31
C LYS A 49 19.98 -4.49 -13.40
N ARG A 50 20.37 -5.63 -14.00
CA ARG A 50 21.08 -6.73 -13.30
C ARG A 50 20.43 -7.13 -11.97
N ILE A 51 19.09 -7.20 -11.96
CA ILE A 51 18.33 -7.57 -10.77
C ILE A 51 18.51 -9.05 -10.49
N ASN A 52 18.97 -9.37 -9.29
CA ASN A 52 19.05 -10.72 -8.76
C ASN A 52 18.30 -10.74 -7.43
N VAL A 53 17.18 -11.46 -7.38
CA VAL A 53 16.29 -11.52 -6.21
C VAL A 53 15.80 -12.94 -6.04
N GLY A 54 16.04 -13.51 -4.87
CA GLY A 54 15.38 -14.72 -4.39
C GLY A 54 14.52 -14.37 -3.18
N VAL A 55 13.21 -14.56 -3.28
CA VAL A 55 12.26 -14.38 -2.16
C VAL A 55 11.86 -15.77 -1.68
N PRO A 56 12.29 -16.21 -0.48
CA PRO A 56 11.87 -17.48 0.08
C PRO A 56 10.36 -17.57 0.30
N GLN A 57 9.78 -18.76 0.13
CA GLN A 57 8.36 -18.98 0.39
C GLN A 57 8.01 -18.70 1.85
N GLY A 58 6.90 -18.01 2.07
CA GLY A 58 6.42 -17.68 3.42
C GLY A 58 7.18 -16.53 4.10
N SER A 59 8.24 -15.99 3.48
CA SER A 59 9.01 -14.88 4.04
C SER A 59 8.35 -13.52 3.83
N LEU A 60 8.68 -12.57 4.70
CA LEU A 60 8.41 -11.15 4.55
C LEU A 60 9.69 -10.43 4.08
N VAL A 61 9.70 -9.98 2.83
CA VAL A 61 10.80 -9.23 2.24
C VAL A 61 10.40 -7.76 2.10
N ALA A 62 11.22 -6.86 2.64
CA ALA A 62 11.02 -5.44 2.49
C ALA A 62 11.92 -4.88 1.37
N VAL A 63 11.38 -3.98 0.56
CA VAL A 63 12.13 -3.27 -0.50
C VAL A 63 12.16 -1.79 -0.17
N VAL A 64 13.35 -1.24 0.02
CA VAL A 64 13.58 0.15 0.44
C VAL A 64 14.51 0.88 -0.52
N GLY A 65 14.47 2.21 -0.47
CA GLY A 65 15.29 3.06 -1.33
C GLY A 65 14.64 4.41 -1.57
N HIS A 66 15.42 5.34 -2.11
CA HIS A 66 14.99 6.71 -2.41
C HIS A 66 13.79 6.75 -3.37
N VAL A 67 13.06 7.87 -3.37
CA VAL A 67 12.00 8.11 -4.37
C VAL A 67 12.62 8.07 -5.76
N GLY A 68 11.98 7.36 -6.70
CA GLY A 68 12.50 7.19 -8.06
C GLY A 68 13.55 6.07 -8.23
N SER A 69 13.92 5.34 -7.17
CA SER A 69 14.92 4.26 -7.29
C SER A 69 14.45 3.01 -8.04
N GLY A 70 13.16 2.93 -8.39
CA GLY A 70 12.56 1.82 -9.15
C GLY A 70 11.80 0.77 -8.34
N LYS A 71 11.43 1.05 -7.07
CA LYS A 71 10.77 0.07 -6.19
C LYS A 71 9.44 -0.44 -6.74
N SER A 72 8.54 0.47 -7.13
CA SER A 72 7.28 0.10 -7.79
C SER A 72 7.52 -0.59 -9.14
N SER A 73 8.54 -0.15 -9.88
CA SER A 73 8.94 -0.82 -11.13
C SER A 73 9.40 -2.26 -10.91
N LEU A 74 10.01 -2.58 -9.76
CA LEU A 74 10.38 -3.95 -9.39
C LEU A 74 9.14 -4.84 -9.22
N LEU A 75 8.07 -4.32 -8.59
CA LEU A 75 6.80 -5.04 -8.48
C LEU A 75 6.14 -5.23 -9.85
N SER A 76 6.11 -4.20 -10.70
CA SER A 76 5.62 -4.32 -12.09
C SER A 76 6.45 -5.32 -12.92
N ALA A 77 7.76 -5.40 -12.69
CA ALA A 77 8.61 -6.41 -13.32
C ALA A 77 8.28 -7.84 -12.84
N MET A 78 7.97 -8.02 -11.56
CA MET A 78 7.47 -9.29 -11.02
C MET A 78 6.11 -9.67 -11.64
N LEU A 79 5.21 -8.70 -11.83
CA LEU A 79 3.89 -8.91 -12.45
C LEU A 79 3.95 -9.16 -13.97
N GLY A 80 5.08 -8.87 -14.62
CA GLY A 80 5.22 -9.00 -16.07
C GLY A 80 4.67 -7.81 -16.86
N GLU A 81 4.44 -6.67 -16.22
CA GLU A 81 3.93 -5.43 -16.85
C GLU A 81 5.03 -4.63 -17.58
N THR A 82 6.30 -5.01 -17.39
CA THR A 82 7.45 -4.36 -18.02
C THR A 82 8.08 -5.25 -19.10
N GLU A 83 8.73 -4.62 -20.08
CA GLU A 83 9.47 -5.33 -21.12
C GLU A 83 10.76 -5.89 -20.54
N LYS A 84 10.86 -7.23 -20.51
CA LYS A 84 12.06 -7.95 -20.07
C LYS A 84 13.09 -8.03 -21.20
N ARG A 85 14.23 -7.35 -21.04
CA ARG A 85 15.33 -7.35 -22.02
C ARG A 85 16.25 -8.55 -21.89
N SER A 86 16.51 -8.97 -20.66
CA SER A 86 17.38 -10.11 -20.34
C SER A 86 16.97 -10.74 -19.02
N GLY A 87 17.46 -11.96 -18.78
CA GLY A 87 17.22 -12.71 -17.54
C GLY A 87 15.88 -13.43 -17.52
N SER A 88 15.52 -13.91 -16.33
CA SER A 88 14.27 -14.63 -16.07
C SER A 88 13.56 -14.11 -14.83
N VAL A 89 12.23 -14.21 -14.85
CA VAL A 89 11.35 -13.97 -13.71
C VAL A 89 10.52 -15.23 -13.55
N SER A 90 10.42 -15.72 -12.32
CA SER A 90 9.56 -16.85 -11.98
C SER A 90 8.84 -16.56 -10.68
N ILE A 91 7.53 -16.85 -10.65
CA ILE A 91 6.69 -16.71 -9.47
C ILE A 91 5.92 -18.02 -9.30
N LYS A 92 5.96 -18.58 -8.09
CA LYS A 92 5.30 -19.85 -7.76
C LYS A 92 3.98 -19.59 -7.04
N GLY A 93 2.88 -19.89 -7.72
CA GLY A 93 1.52 -19.79 -7.19
C GLY A 93 0.78 -18.53 -7.61
N SER A 94 -0.34 -18.28 -6.95
CA SER A 94 -1.20 -17.13 -7.23
C SER A 94 -0.66 -15.83 -6.66
N VAL A 95 -0.85 -14.72 -7.37
CA VAL A 95 -0.35 -13.38 -6.96
C VAL A 95 -1.51 -12.45 -6.62
N ALA A 96 -1.35 -11.70 -5.53
CA ALA A 96 -2.18 -10.54 -5.20
C ALA A 96 -1.30 -9.29 -5.17
N TYR A 97 -1.78 -8.22 -5.81
CA TYR A 97 -1.10 -6.93 -5.86
C TYR A 97 -1.93 -5.87 -5.14
N VAL A 98 -1.28 -5.05 -4.33
CA VAL A 98 -1.85 -3.85 -3.71
C VAL A 98 -1.05 -2.65 -4.21
N PRO A 99 -1.62 -1.82 -5.09
CA PRO A 99 -0.92 -0.65 -5.63
C PRO A 99 -0.81 0.48 -4.60
N GLN A 100 0.17 1.37 -4.83
CA GLN A 100 0.36 2.58 -4.02
C GLN A 100 -0.85 3.51 -4.08
N GLN A 101 -1.47 3.63 -5.26
CA GLN A 101 -2.73 4.34 -5.42
C GLN A 101 -3.88 3.33 -5.45
N ALA A 102 -4.64 3.26 -4.35
CA ALA A 102 -5.81 2.39 -4.30
C ALA A 102 -6.89 2.81 -5.30
N TRP A 103 -7.31 1.83 -6.10
CA TRP A 103 -8.45 1.94 -6.99
C TRP A 103 -9.68 1.21 -6.42
N ILE A 104 -10.84 1.85 -6.56
CA ILE A 104 -12.13 1.36 -6.09
C ILE A 104 -13.10 1.30 -7.28
N GLN A 105 -13.78 0.18 -7.41
CA GLN A 105 -14.82 -0.02 -8.40
C GLN A 105 -16.10 0.68 -7.97
N ASN A 106 -16.86 1.20 -8.94
CA ASN A 106 -18.22 1.71 -8.76
C ASN A 106 -19.17 0.55 -8.38
N ALA A 107 -19.18 0.17 -7.10
CA ALA A 107 -19.92 -0.96 -6.53
C ALA A 107 -20.02 -0.80 -5.00
N THR A 108 -20.66 -1.75 -4.32
CA THR A 108 -20.70 -1.75 -2.85
C THR A 108 -19.30 -1.96 -2.25
N VAL A 109 -19.10 -1.57 -0.99
CA VAL A 109 -17.85 -1.91 -0.26
C VAL A 109 -17.63 -3.43 -0.25
N GLN A 110 -18.70 -4.18 0.00
CA GLN A 110 -18.66 -5.64 0.00
C GLN A 110 -18.16 -6.20 -1.34
N ASP A 111 -18.71 -5.73 -2.46
CA ASP A 111 -18.32 -6.24 -3.78
C ASP A 111 -16.90 -5.83 -4.14
N ASN A 112 -16.46 -4.65 -3.70
CA ASN A 112 -15.06 -4.23 -3.82
C ASN A 112 -14.10 -5.15 -3.08
N VAL A 113 -14.46 -5.64 -1.89
CA VAL A 113 -13.63 -6.57 -1.11
C VAL A 113 -13.71 -8.00 -1.67
N MET A 114 -14.89 -8.49 -2.02
CA MET A 114 -15.09 -9.86 -2.51
C MET A 114 -14.58 -10.05 -3.94
N PHE A 115 -14.68 -9.02 -4.77
CA PHE A 115 -14.18 -8.96 -6.14
C PHE A 115 -14.54 -10.19 -6.98
N GLY A 116 -15.83 -10.51 -7.03
CA GLY A 116 -16.39 -11.64 -7.79
C GLY A 116 -16.32 -13.01 -7.09
N ARG A 117 -15.75 -13.10 -5.88
CA ARG A 117 -15.76 -14.33 -5.07
C ARG A 117 -16.98 -14.45 -4.18
N GLU A 118 -17.33 -15.68 -3.82
CA GLU A 118 -18.43 -15.97 -2.89
C GLU A 118 -18.16 -15.39 -1.49
N LYS A 119 -19.21 -14.93 -0.81
CA LYS A 119 -19.13 -14.37 0.56
C LYS A 119 -18.96 -15.49 1.60
N GLN A 120 -17.72 -15.72 2.04
CA GLN A 120 -17.42 -16.56 3.19
C GLN A 120 -17.54 -15.72 4.47
N LYS A 121 -18.71 -15.71 5.11
CA LYS A 121 -19.04 -14.79 6.24
C LYS A 121 -17.95 -14.67 7.30
N THR A 122 -17.42 -15.80 7.79
CA THR A 122 -16.39 -15.82 8.84
C THR A 122 -15.06 -15.25 8.38
N TRP A 123 -14.64 -15.59 7.16
CA TRP A 123 -13.41 -15.08 6.56
C TRP A 123 -13.54 -13.59 6.23
N TYR A 124 -14.65 -13.19 5.63
CA TYR A 124 -14.96 -11.81 5.29
C TYR A 124 -14.90 -10.91 6.52
N GLN A 125 -15.58 -11.30 7.61
CA GLN A 125 -15.54 -10.55 8.87
C GLN A 125 -14.11 -10.42 9.42
N ARG A 126 -13.34 -11.51 9.41
CA ARG A 126 -11.94 -11.51 9.87
C ARG A 126 -11.06 -10.57 9.03
N VAL A 127 -11.27 -10.51 7.72
CA VAL A 127 -10.54 -9.61 6.83
C VAL A 127 -10.89 -8.15 7.15
N LEU A 128 -12.17 -7.82 7.30
CA LEU A 128 -12.60 -6.46 7.66
C LEU A 128 -12.01 -6.00 8.99
N GLU A 129 -11.98 -6.87 10.00
CA GLU A 129 -11.39 -6.59 11.31
C GLU A 129 -9.87 -6.39 11.22
N ALA A 130 -9.17 -7.30 10.53
CA ALA A 130 -7.72 -7.24 10.38
C ALA A 130 -7.27 -5.99 9.59
N CYS A 131 -8.06 -5.57 8.61
CA CYS A 131 -7.81 -4.36 7.83
C CYS A 131 -8.34 -3.07 8.50
N ALA A 132 -8.85 -3.14 9.74
CA ALA A 132 -9.41 -1.99 10.47
C ALA A 132 -10.53 -1.25 9.74
N LEU A 133 -11.38 -1.97 9.00
CA LEU A 133 -12.51 -1.39 8.26
C LEU A 133 -13.79 -1.27 9.09
N LEU A 134 -13.90 -1.96 10.23
CA LEU A 134 -15.15 -1.95 11.02
C LEU A 134 -15.60 -0.54 11.44
N PRO A 135 -14.71 0.35 11.96
CA PRO A 135 -15.10 1.72 12.29
C PRO A 135 -15.55 2.53 11.06
N ASP A 136 -14.95 2.26 9.89
CA ASP A 136 -15.37 2.89 8.64
C ASP A 136 -16.77 2.42 8.22
N LEU A 137 -17.10 1.14 8.42
CA LEU A 137 -18.40 0.60 8.06
C LEU A 137 -19.51 1.11 8.99
N GLU A 138 -19.22 1.34 10.27
CA GLU A 138 -20.20 1.86 11.25
C GLU A 138 -20.69 3.27 10.91
N ILE A 139 -19.84 4.10 10.30
CA ILE A 139 -20.20 5.47 9.90
C ILE A 139 -20.89 5.53 8.53
N LEU A 140 -20.85 4.45 7.74
CA LEU A 140 -21.45 4.42 6.41
C LEU A 140 -22.98 4.17 6.49
N PRO A 141 -23.80 4.87 5.70
CA PRO A 141 -25.27 4.79 5.79
C PRO A 141 -25.86 3.38 5.67
N ALA A 142 -25.22 2.49 4.90
CA ALA A 142 -25.66 1.12 4.68
C ALA A 142 -24.55 0.09 5.02
N GLY A 143 -23.59 0.46 5.87
CA GLY A 143 -22.47 -0.42 6.21
C GLY A 143 -21.70 -0.88 4.97
N ASP A 144 -21.45 -2.20 4.86
CA ASP A 144 -20.75 -2.80 3.72
C ASP A 144 -21.57 -2.84 2.42
N CYS A 145 -22.89 -2.63 2.49
CA CYS A 145 -23.77 -2.48 1.33
C CYS A 145 -23.76 -1.06 0.73
N THR A 146 -23.01 -0.12 1.32
CA THR A 146 -22.92 1.25 0.80
C THR A 146 -22.24 1.28 -0.56
N GLU A 147 -22.87 1.95 -1.54
CA GLU A 147 -22.30 2.17 -2.86
C GLU A 147 -21.16 3.21 -2.82
N ILE A 148 -19.99 2.81 -3.31
CA ILE A 148 -18.79 3.64 -3.39
C ILE A 148 -18.46 3.91 -4.85
N GLY A 149 -17.95 5.11 -5.16
CA GLY A 149 -17.44 5.46 -6.49
C GLY A 149 -17.93 6.82 -6.98
N GLU A 150 -17.81 7.08 -8.28
CA GLU A 150 -18.13 8.38 -8.89
C GLU A 150 -19.59 8.82 -8.70
N LYS A 151 -20.49 7.84 -8.64
CA LYS A 151 -21.93 8.05 -8.41
C LYS A 151 -22.36 7.79 -6.96
N GLY A 152 -21.42 7.30 -6.13
CA GLY A 152 -21.68 6.88 -4.75
C GLY A 152 -20.98 7.79 -3.74
N LEU A 153 -20.74 7.25 -2.55
CA LEU A 153 -19.97 7.94 -1.52
C LEU A 153 -18.48 7.89 -1.87
N ASN A 154 -17.77 9.00 -1.72
CA ASN A 154 -16.33 9.05 -1.95
C ASN A 154 -15.58 8.74 -0.64
N LEU A 155 -14.77 7.69 -0.65
CA LEU A 155 -13.93 7.31 0.48
C LEU A 155 -12.68 8.21 0.57
N SER A 156 -12.17 8.39 1.79
CA SER A 156 -10.85 9.01 2.00
C SER A 156 -9.72 8.14 1.41
N GLY A 157 -8.54 8.71 1.21
CA GLY A 157 -7.38 7.96 0.69
C GLY A 157 -7.04 6.73 1.54
N GLY A 158 -6.97 6.88 2.86
CA GLY A 158 -6.72 5.78 3.78
C GLY A 158 -7.81 4.70 3.77
N GLN A 159 -9.09 5.08 3.63
CA GLN A 159 -10.19 4.14 3.49
C GLN A 159 -10.10 3.34 2.18
N LYS A 160 -9.80 4.02 1.06
CA LYS A 160 -9.57 3.35 -0.24
C LYS A 160 -8.42 2.33 -0.13
N GLN A 161 -7.35 2.71 0.55
CA GLN A 161 -6.20 1.83 0.77
C GLN A 161 -6.56 0.59 1.60
N ARG A 162 -7.32 0.76 2.68
CA ARG A 162 -7.81 -0.35 3.51
C ARG A 162 -8.72 -1.30 2.73
N VAL A 163 -9.63 -0.78 1.89
CA VAL A 163 -10.50 -1.61 1.03
C VAL A 163 -9.68 -2.36 -0.03
N SER A 164 -8.70 -1.70 -0.66
CA SER A 164 -7.79 -2.33 -1.63
C SER A 164 -6.96 -3.46 -0.99
N LEU A 165 -6.43 -3.24 0.22
CA LEU A 165 -5.74 -4.26 0.98
C LEU A 165 -6.67 -5.42 1.36
N ALA A 166 -7.87 -5.12 1.85
CA ALA A 166 -8.87 -6.14 2.19
C ALA A 166 -9.21 -7.02 0.97
N ARG A 167 -9.34 -6.43 -0.22
CA ARG A 167 -9.54 -7.14 -1.49
C ARG A 167 -8.41 -8.15 -1.75
N ALA A 168 -7.16 -7.72 -1.62
CA ALA A 168 -6.01 -8.60 -1.80
C ALA A 168 -5.96 -9.73 -0.76
N VAL A 169 -6.19 -9.42 0.51
CA VAL A 169 -6.20 -10.42 1.60
C VAL A 169 -7.32 -11.43 1.39
N TYR A 170 -8.52 -10.96 0.99
CA TYR A 170 -9.68 -11.83 0.78
C TYR A 170 -9.43 -12.91 -0.29
N ARG A 171 -8.61 -12.59 -1.32
CA ARG A 171 -8.24 -13.49 -2.43
C ARG A 171 -7.47 -14.75 -1.98
N LYS A 172 -6.81 -14.73 -0.82
CA LYS A 172 -5.95 -15.82 -0.30
C LYS A 172 -4.87 -16.28 -1.30
N ALA A 173 -4.14 -15.33 -1.88
CA ALA A 173 -3.06 -15.63 -2.82
C ALA A 173 -1.85 -16.30 -2.13
N ASP A 174 -0.88 -16.77 -2.91
CA ASP A 174 0.36 -17.37 -2.40
C ASP A 174 1.47 -16.34 -2.25
N VAL A 175 1.48 -15.35 -3.13
CA VAL A 175 2.42 -14.22 -3.17
C VAL A 175 1.66 -12.90 -3.10
N TYR A 176 2.10 -12.02 -2.21
CA TYR A 176 1.56 -10.68 -2.01
C TYR A 176 2.61 -9.64 -2.36
N LEU A 177 2.32 -8.82 -3.37
CA LEU A 177 3.14 -7.66 -3.76
C LEU A 177 2.44 -6.41 -3.26
N LEU A 178 3.07 -5.69 -2.34
CA LEU A 178 2.48 -4.57 -1.62
C LEU A 178 3.28 -3.31 -1.90
N ASP A 179 2.70 -2.37 -2.65
CA ASP A 179 3.33 -1.10 -2.97
C ASP A 179 2.88 -0.01 -2.01
N ASP A 180 3.70 0.23 -0.98
CA ASP A 180 3.51 1.23 0.08
C ASP A 180 2.07 1.33 0.63
N PRO A 181 1.46 0.22 1.07
CA PRO A 181 0.04 0.15 1.40
C PRO A 181 -0.35 0.90 2.67
N LEU A 182 0.62 1.43 3.42
CA LEU A 182 0.42 2.11 4.70
C LEU A 182 0.67 3.62 4.63
N SER A 183 1.00 4.17 3.46
CA SER A 183 1.36 5.59 3.30
C SER A 183 0.20 6.56 3.55
N ALA A 184 -1.03 6.16 3.22
CA ALA A 184 -2.23 6.98 3.33
C ALA A 184 -3.03 6.75 4.62
N VAL A 185 -2.53 5.93 5.56
CA VAL A 185 -3.22 5.59 6.81
C VAL A 185 -2.49 6.17 8.01
N ASP A 186 -3.24 6.56 9.04
CA ASP A 186 -2.67 7.05 10.30
C ASP A 186 -1.76 6.00 10.94
N ALA A 187 -0.71 6.44 11.64
CA ALA A 187 0.30 5.54 12.21
C ALA A 187 -0.28 4.44 13.11
N HIS A 188 -1.30 4.76 13.93
CA HIS A 188 -1.95 3.76 14.79
C HIS A 188 -2.69 2.69 13.99
N VAL A 189 -3.42 3.10 12.95
CA VAL A 189 -4.13 2.18 12.05
C VAL A 189 -3.13 1.38 11.22
N GLY A 190 -2.05 2.01 10.75
CA GLY A 190 -0.96 1.35 10.04
C GLY A 190 -0.29 0.27 10.88
N GLN A 191 -0.03 0.53 12.17
CA GLN A 191 0.51 -0.46 13.10
C GLN A 191 -0.45 -1.65 13.27
N HIS A 192 -1.75 -1.39 13.47
CA HIS A 192 -2.75 -2.46 13.57
C HIS A 192 -2.80 -3.31 12.30
N ILE A 193 -2.83 -2.69 11.12
CA ILE A 193 -2.84 -3.40 9.84
C ILE A 193 -1.56 -4.22 9.69
N PHE A 194 -0.41 -3.66 10.03
CA PHE A 194 0.85 -4.41 9.98
C PHE A 194 0.79 -5.63 10.89
N ASP A 195 0.44 -5.47 12.17
CA ASP A 195 0.45 -6.57 13.13
C ASP A 195 -0.60 -7.65 12.83
N LYS A 196 -1.77 -7.25 12.31
CA LYS A 196 -2.89 -8.15 12.04
C LYS A 196 -2.90 -8.74 10.63
N VAL A 197 -2.23 -8.11 9.65
CA VAL A 197 -2.26 -8.56 8.25
C VAL A 197 -0.87 -8.95 7.76
N ILE A 198 0.06 -8.00 7.70
CA ILE A 198 1.32 -8.11 6.94
C ILE A 198 2.42 -8.80 7.73
N GLY A 199 2.55 -8.46 9.01
CA GLY A 199 3.64 -8.86 9.89
C GLY A 199 3.64 -10.34 10.26
N PRO A 200 4.60 -10.79 11.09
CA PRO A 200 4.82 -12.19 11.41
C PRO A 200 3.66 -12.84 12.19
N LYS A 201 2.82 -12.03 12.84
CA LYS A 201 1.62 -12.49 13.58
C LYS A 201 0.33 -12.30 12.78
N GLY A 202 0.43 -11.75 11.57
CA GLY A 202 -0.71 -11.37 10.76
C GLY A 202 -1.39 -12.53 10.05
N VAL A 203 -2.50 -12.23 9.40
CA VAL A 203 -3.26 -13.18 8.58
C VAL A 203 -2.44 -13.73 7.42
N LEU A 204 -1.46 -12.97 6.90
CA LEU A 204 -0.60 -13.37 5.78
C LEU A 204 0.72 -14.02 6.24
N ARG A 205 0.88 -14.38 7.52
CA ARG A 205 2.16 -14.86 8.08
C ARG A 205 2.79 -16.06 7.36
N ASP A 206 1.96 -16.92 6.77
CA ASP A 206 2.40 -18.15 6.10
C ASP A 206 2.52 -17.95 4.57
N LYS A 207 2.40 -16.70 4.09
CA LYS A 207 2.43 -16.32 2.67
C LYS A 207 3.71 -15.57 2.32
N THR A 208 4.11 -15.65 1.06
CA THR A 208 5.23 -14.88 0.53
C THR A 208 4.81 -13.43 0.37
N ARG A 209 5.53 -12.50 0.99
CA ARG A 209 5.16 -11.08 1.01
C ARG A 209 6.35 -10.23 0.59
N VAL A 210 6.15 -9.41 -0.43
CA VAL A 210 7.10 -8.37 -0.86
C VAL A 210 6.48 -7.02 -0.54
N LEU A 211 7.02 -6.34 0.46
CA LEU A 211 6.57 -5.05 0.93
C LEU A 211 7.53 -3.96 0.45
N VAL A 212 7.12 -3.21 -0.58
CA VAL A 212 7.75 -1.92 -0.88
C VAL A 212 7.22 -0.92 0.14
N THR A 213 8.13 -0.21 0.81
CA THR A 213 7.71 0.86 1.71
C THR A 213 8.76 1.94 1.84
N HIS A 214 8.27 3.16 2.09
CA HIS A 214 9.09 4.29 2.50
C HIS A 214 9.18 4.39 4.03
N GLY A 215 8.29 3.71 4.78
CA GLY A 215 8.25 3.74 6.24
C GLY A 215 9.26 2.80 6.90
N MET A 216 9.93 3.28 7.94
CA MET A 216 11.02 2.53 8.59
C MET A 216 10.55 1.65 9.74
N SER A 217 9.38 1.94 10.30
CA SER A 217 8.88 1.36 11.56
C SER A 217 8.77 -0.16 11.54
N PHE A 218 8.60 -0.74 10.34
CA PHE A 218 8.32 -2.16 10.16
C PHE A 218 9.51 -2.97 9.64
N LEU A 219 10.59 -2.31 9.21
CA LEU A 219 11.77 -2.95 8.64
C LEU A 219 12.44 -3.97 9.59
N PRO A 220 12.52 -3.74 10.92
CA PRO A 220 13.10 -4.72 11.84
C PRO A 220 12.34 -6.06 11.91
N GLN A 221 11.08 -6.10 11.46
CA GLN A 221 10.26 -7.30 11.45
C GLN A 221 10.30 -8.07 10.11
N ALA A 222 11.00 -7.54 9.10
CA ALA A 222 11.20 -8.22 7.84
C ALA A 222 12.32 -9.26 7.95
N ASP A 223 12.14 -10.41 7.28
CA ASP A 223 13.14 -11.49 7.25
C ASP A 223 14.34 -11.10 6.40
N LEU A 224 14.09 -10.35 5.31
CA LEU A 224 15.10 -9.86 4.37
C LEU A 224 14.74 -8.44 3.92
N ILE A 225 15.76 -7.59 3.80
CA ILE A 225 15.61 -6.24 3.25
C ILE A 225 16.45 -6.14 1.98
N LEU A 226 15.86 -5.59 0.92
CA LEU A 226 16.49 -5.27 -0.34
C LEU A 226 16.60 -3.75 -0.48
N VAL A 227 17.81 -3.25 -0.68
CA VAL A 227 18.07 -1.82 -0.89
C VAL A 227 18.23 -1.57 -2.38
N LEU A 228 17.32 -0.77 -2.94
CA LEU A 228 17.28 -0.43 -4.35
C LEU A 228 17.76 1.01 -4.57
N VAL A 229 18.79 1.17 -5.39
CA VAL A 229 19.37 2.46 -5.79
C VAL A 229 19.51 2.49 -7.30
N ASP A 230 18.95 3.51 -7.95
CA ASP A 230 19.03 3.74 -9.40
C ASP A 230 18.72 2.51 -10.28
N GLY A 231 17.74 1.70 -9.85
CA GLY A 231 17.30 0.51 -10.55
C GLY A 231 18.18 -0.72 -10.36
N GLU A 232 19.10 -0.71 -9.39
CA GLU A 232 19.97 -1.84 -9.03
C GLU A 232 19.84 -2.16 -7.54
N ILE A 233 19.98 -3.45 -7.19
CA ILE A 233 20.00 -3.87 -5.78
C ILE A 233 21.44 -3.75 -5.30
N THR A 234 21.67 -2.79 -4.41
CA THR A 234 23.01 -2.50 -3.88
C THR A 234 23.36 -3.35 -2.68
N GLU A 235 22.37 -3.61 -1.82
CA GLU A 235 22.54 -4.38 -0.60
C GLU A 235 21.34 -5.27 -0.32
N SER A 236 21.61 -6.43 0.29
CA SER A 236 20.60 -7.30 0.85
C SER A 236 21.09 -7.93 2.15
N GLY A 237 20.17 -8.18 3.07
CA GLY A 237 20.45 -8.79 4.37
C GLY A 237 19.34 -8.54 5.37
N SER A 238 19.55 -9.02 6.60
CA SER A 238 18.66 -8.69 7.72
C SER A 238 18.85 -7.23 8.16
N TYR A 239 17.89 -6.69 8.91
CA TYR A 239 17.97 -5.32 9.44
C TYR A 239 19.27 -5.07 10.24
N GLN A 240 19.66 -6.01 11.08
CA GLN A 240 20.86 -5.88 11.93
C GLN A 240 22.15 -5.94 11.10
N GLU A 241 22.20 -6.83 10.10
CA GLU A 241 23.35 -6.94 9.20
C GLU A 241 23.55 -5.65 8.41
N LEU A 242 22.50 -5.12 7.80
CA LEU A 242 22.59 -3.90 6.99
C LEU A 242 22.94 -2.67 7.83
N LEU A 243 22.42 -2.59 9.07
CA LEU A 243 22.77 -1.51 9.99
C LEU A 243 24.26 -1.54 10.39
N SER A 244 24.82 -2.74 10.56
CA SER A 244 26.23 -2.92 10.94
C SER A 244 27.23 -2.60 9.81
N ARG A 245 26.78 -2.69 8.54
CA ARG A 245 27.65 -2.48 7.37
C ARG A 245 27.93 -1.00 7.07
N HIS A 246 27.21 -0.07 7.71
CA HIS A 246 27.32 1.37 7.45
C HIS A 246 27.28 1.74 5.96
N GLY A 247 26.47 1.01 5.18
CA GLY A 247 26.32 1.19 3.74
C GLY A 247 25.18 2.14 3.34
N ALA A 248 24.70 1.99 2.10
CA ALA A 248 23.56 2.72 1.55
C ALA A 248 22.29 2.55 2.40
N PHE A 249 22.11 1.40 3.06
CA PHE A 249 21.03 1.24 4.03
C PHE A 249 21.15 2.21 5.21
N ALA A 250 22.31 2.29 5.85
CA ALA A 250 22.52 3.17 7.00
C ALA A 250 22.34 4.65 6.61
N ASP A 251 22.82 5.04 5.43
CA ASP A 251 22.62 6.38 4.88
C ASP A 251 21.14 6.69 4.62
N PHE A 252 20.40 5.72 4.08
CA PHE A 252 18.95 5.80 3.92
C PHE A 252 18.26 6.03 5.27
N ILE A 253 18.65 5.27 6.31
CA ILE A 253 18.12 5.41 7.67
C ILE A 253 18.40 6.80 8.24
N HIS A 254 19.64 7.30 8.13
CA HIS A 254 20.02 8.61 8.65
C HIS A 254 19.32 9.78 7.94
N THR A 255 19.14 9.67 6.63
CA THR A 255 18.46 10.70 5.82
C THR A 255 16.98 10.79 6.19
N PHE A 256 16.31 9.64 6.34
CA PHE A 256 14.91 9.60 6.75
C PHE A 256 14.70 10.09 8.18
N ALA A 257 15.50 9.63 9.15
CA ALA A 257 15.41 10.08 10.54
C ALA A 257 15.63 11.60 10.69
N SER A 258 16.35 12.21 9.76
CA SER A 258 16.54 13.67 9.71
C SER A 258 15.33 14.41 9.12
N ASN A 259 14.55 13.77 8.25
CA ASN A 259 13.34 14.35 7.63
C ASN A 259 12.11 14.25 8.55
N ASP A 260 11.91 13.13 9.26
CA ASP A 260 10.84 13.01 10.28
C ASP A 260 10.97 14.08 11.38
N ARG A 261 12.22 14.45 11.71
CA ARG A 261 12.51 15.54 12.66
C ARG A 261 12.16 16.92 12.11
N LYS A 262 12.12 17.12 10.79
CA LYS A 262 11.74 18.41 10.19
C LYS A 262 10.22 18.54 10.05
N GLU A 263 9.52 17.45 9.74
CA GLU A 263 8.05 17.42 9.67
C GLU A 263 7.42 17.62 11.06
N SER A 264 7.93 16.93 12.09
CA SER A 264 7.47 17.13 13.48
C SER A 264 7.74 18.54 14.04
N VAL A 265 8.83 19.20 13.61
CA VAL A 265 9.14 20.58 14.03
C VAL A 265 8.28 21.62 13.30
N THR A 266 7.83 21.34 12.08
CA THR A 266 6.97 22.27 11.32
C THR A 266 5.52 22.25 11.81
N GLU A 267 4.99 21.10 12.24
CA GLU A 267 3.68 21.05 12.93
C GLU A 267 3.72 21.71 14.32
N THR A 268 4.82 21.55 15.06
CA THR A 268 4.94 22.15 16.40
C THR A 268 5.20 23.67 16.35
N ALA A 269 5.81 24.17 15.28
CA ALA A 269 6.07 25.61 15.08
C ALA A 269 4.81 26.42 14.79
N ALA A 270 3.72 25.79 14.33
CA ALA A 270 2.42 26.45 14.15
C ALA A 270 1.68 26.71 15.48
N GLN A 271 2.15 26.16 16.61
CA GLN A 271 1.43 26.25 17.90
C GLN A 271 2.21 26.79 19.09
N ARG A 272 3.52 27.11 19.00
CA ARG A 272 4.25 27.63 20.18
C ARG A 272 5.21 28.76 19.86
N GLY A 273 4.69 29.98 19.92
CA GLY A 273 5.47 31.14 20.36
C GLY A 273 5.93 30.96 21.81
N ALA A 274 7.20 31.28 22.05
CA ALA A 274 7.86 31.45 23.36
C ALA A 274 8.13 30.18 24.21
N ARG A 275 9.36 29.65 24.11
CA ARG A 275 10.41 29.70 25.16
C ARG A 275 11.59 28.80 24.79
N ARG A 276 12.80 29.37 24.84
CA ARG A 276 14.08 28.67 24.68
C ARG A 276 14.44 27.88 25.95
N ALA A 277 14.84 26.63 25.79
CA ALA A 277 15.89 26.00 26.59
C ALA A 277 16.52 24.84 25.81
N SER A 278 17.85 24.84 25.77
CA SER A 278 18.69 23.86 25.08
C SER A 278 18.82 22.59 25.93
N SER A 279 18.61 21.42 25.35
CA SER A 279 19.18 20.17 25.88
C SER A 279 19.52 19.21 24.73
N ARG A 280 20.77 18.74 24.72
CA ARG A 280 21.27 17.69 23.84
C ARG A 280 20.94 16.35 24.50
N LEU A 281 20.25 15.46 23.79
CA LEU A 281 20.02 14.07 24.20
C LEU A 281 20.50 13.13 23.08
N SER A 282 21.21 12.07 23.50
CA SER A 282 21.94 11.11 22.67
C SER A 282 21.06 10.00 22.08
N VAL A 283 21.55 9.37 21.01
CA VAL A 283 20.89 8.40 20.12
C VAL A 283 20.80 6.99 20.72
N THR A 284 20.26 6.82 21.94
CA THR A 284 20.07 5.46 22.51
C THR A 284 18.70 5.16 23.08
N ASP A 285 17.77 6.11 23.11
CA ASP A 285 16.43 5.87 23.67
C ASP A 285 15.39 5.62 22.57
N PHE A 286 15.47 4.45 21.94
CA PHE A 286 14.32 3.88 21.23
C PHE A 286 14.31 2.36 21.39
N MET A 287 13.88 1.89 22.57
CA MET A 287 13.39 0.53 22.76
C MET A 287 12.20 0.54 23.72
N PRO A 288 11.01 0.12 23.28
CA PRO A 288 9.99 -0.38 24.18
C PRO A 288 9.78 -1.87 23.91
N PHE A 289 10.42 -2.73 24.71
CA PHE A 289 9.86 -4.06 24.96
C PHE A 289 10.20 -4.55 26.38
N SER A 290 9.13 -4.92 27.09
CA SER A 290 9.06 -5.72 28.33
C SER A 290 9.18 -5.00 29.68
N ARG A 291 8.03 -4.81 30.35
CA ARG A 291 7.78 -5.46 31.64
C ARG A 291 6.28 -5.52 31.96
N ASP A 292 5.90 -6.69 32.44
CA ASP A 292 4.54 -7.17 32.65
C ASP A 292 4.14 -7.06 34.14
N LEU A 293 2.82 -7.20 34.39
CA LEU A 293 2.13 -7.60 35.63
C LEU A 293 1.86 -6.61 36.80
N SER A 294 0.54 -6.36 37.00
CA SER A 294 -0.28 -6.77 38.17
C SER A 294 -1.06 -5.69 38.97
N GLN A 295 -2.39 -5.89 38.97
CA GLN A 295 -3.43 -5.72 40.01
C GLN A 295 -3.81 -4.38 40.68
N GLU A 296 -5.11 -4.08 40.48
CA GLU A 296 -6.18 -3.60 41.39
C GLU A 296 -6.08 -2.32 42.24
N GLN A 297 -7.13 -1.48 42.11
CA GLN A 297 -8.10 -0.99 43.13
C GLN A 297 -8.62 0.40 42.72
N LEU A 298 -9.88 0.53 42.31
CA LEU A 298 -11.04 0.99 43.11
C LEU A 298 -10.85 2.35 43.81
N ILE A 299 -11.67 3.34 43.42
CA ILE A 299 -12.41 4.37 44.19
C ILE A 299 -13.15 5.21 43.11
N GLY A 300 -14.48 5.15 42.98
CA GLY A 300 -15.45 5.97 43.75
C GLY A 300 -15.40 7.42 43.26
N GLY A 301 -16.27 7.89 42.36
CA GLY A 301 -17.64 8.29 42.67
C GLY A 301 -17.65 9.78 43.06
N ASP A 302 -18.31 10.64 42.28
CA ASP A 302 -19.18 11.71 42.82
C ASP A 302 -19.98 12.43 41.72
N THR A 303 -21.28 12.48 42.00
CA THR A 303 -22.37 13.18 41.33
C THR A 303 -22.60 14.56 41.95
N ASN A 304 -23.05 15.55 41.16
CA ASN A 304 -24.11 16.55 41.47
C ASN A 304 -24.15 17.58 40.32
N SER A 305 -25.17 17.67 39.46
CA SER A 305 -26.60 18.02 39.61
C SER A 305 -26.89 19.54 39.64
N THR A 306 -27.89 19.92 38.81
CA THR A 306 -28.72 21.16 38.78
C THR A 306 -28.12 22.37 38.03
N ASN A 307 -28.84 23.15 37.21
CA ASN A 307 -30.27 23.50 37.16
C ASN A 307 -30.76 23.92 35.76
N LEU A 308 -32.08 23.77 35.54
CA LEU A 308 -32.91 24.20 34.40
C LEU A 308 -33.52 25.60 34.62
N GLN A 309 -33.72 26.37 33.53
CA GLN A 309 -34.79 27.36 33.24
C GLN A 309 -34.29 28.22 32.05
N GLY A 310 -35.02 28.63 31.01
CA GLY A 310 -36.44 28.63 30.64
C GLY A 310 -36.63 29.66 29.50
N MET A 311 -37.45 29.32 28.51
CA MET A 311 -37.97 30.03 27.32
C MET A 311 -37.70 31.54 26.98
N GLU A 312 -37.52 31.75 25.67
CA GLU A 312 -37.68 32.93 24.76
C GLU A 312 -39.08 33.63 24.77
N PRO A 313 -39.40 34.78 24.08
CA PRO A 313 -38.88 35.24 22.76
C PRO A 313 -38.85 36.77 22.36
N MET A 314 -38.30 37.02 21.15
CA MET A 314 -38.67 38.00 20.07
C MET A 314 -38.24 39.49 20.08
N SER A 315 -37.50 39.91 19.02
CA SER A 315 -37.78 41.01 18.03
C SER A 315 -36.48 41.52 17.37
N GLU A 316 -36.24 41.23 16.08
CA GLU A 316 -36.31 42.12 14.89
C GLU A 316 -35.15 43.13 14.65
N ILE A 317 -34.46 42.88 13.51
CA ILE A 317 -33.86 43.79 12.49
C ILE A 317 -32.62 44.61 12.84
N ASP A 318 -31.50 44.35 12.12
CA ASP A 318 -30.87 45.36 11.26
C ASP A 318 -29.98 44.70 10.19
N GLU A 319 -30.25 45.11 8.94
CA GLU A 319 -29.54 44.75 7.72
C GLU A 319 -28.19 45.48 7.66
N GLU A 320 -27.12 44.77 7.30
CA GLU A 320 -25.86 45.43 6.92
C GLU A 320 -25.29 44.87 5.61
N GLN A 321 -24.88 45.80 4.77
CA GLN A 321 -24.77 45.74 3.31
C GLN A 321 -23.52 45.00 2.84
N VAL A 322 -23.66 44.21 1.77
CA VAL A 322 -22.54 43.62 1.01
C VAL A 322 -22.14 44.57 -0.12
N PRO A 323 -20.88 45.00 -0.24
CA PRO A 323 -20.40 45.64 -1.47
C PRO A 323 -19.98 44.58 -2.49
N GLU A 324 -20.59 44.66 -3.67
CA GLU A 324 -20.12 44.04 -4.91
C GLU A 324 -18.80 44.67 -5.37
N ASP A 325 -17.89 43.82 -5.86
CA ASP A 325 -17.18 43.93 -7.14
C ASP A 325 -15.70 43.53 -7.01
N LEU A 326 -15.39 42.31 -7.45
CA LEU A 326 -14.06 41.91 -7.93
C LEU A 326 -14.16 40.52 -8.58
N GLY A 327 -14.03 40.49 -9.91
CA GLY A 327 -13.57 39.29 -10.61
C GLY A 327 -14.35 38.85 -11.84
N LYS A 328 -14.39 39.67 -12.89
CA LYS A 328 -14.48 39.15 -14.25
C LYS A 328 -13.19 38.38 -14.56
N LEU A 329 -13.30 37.06 -14.75
CA LEU A 329 -12.67 36.22 -15.80
C LEU A 329 -12.59 34.78 -15.28
N MET A 330 -13.32 33.86 -15.90
CA MET A 330 -12.78 32.66 -16.53
C MET A 330 -13.91 31.95 -17.26
N GLU A 331 -13.72 31.81 -18.57
CA GLU A 331 -14.61 31.12 -19.49
C GLU A 331 -14.76 29.64 -19.13
N VAL A 332 -15.97 29.17 -19.37
CA VAL A 332 -16.44 27.79 -19.26
C VAL A 332 -15.69 26.90 -20.26
N ASP A 333 -14.81 26.03 -19.76
CA ASP A 333 -14.21 24.99 -20.58
C ASP A 333 -15.13 23.76 -20.62
N LYS A 334 -15.69 23.48 -21.80
CA LYS A 334 -16.52 22.31 -22.09
C LYS A 334 -15.63 21.06 -22.13
N ALA A 335 -15.66 20.26 -21.07
CA ALA A 335 -15.09 18.92 -21.10
C ALA A 335 -15.87 18.03 -22.10
N ARG A 336 -15.20 17.65 -23.19
CA ARG A 336 -15.70 16.65 -24.15
C ARG A 336 -15.75 15.28 -23.45
N THR A 337 -16.94 14.72 -23.37
CA THR A 337 -17.20 13.34 -22.93
C THR A 337 -16.57 12.35 -23.92
N GLY A 338 -15.35 11.88 -23.59
CA GLY A 338 -14.78 10.68 -24.17
C GLY A 338 -15.39 9.46 -23.50
N ARG A 339 -16.08 8.60 -24.26
CA ARG A 339 -16.44 7.25 -23.82
C ARG A 339 -15.15 6.46 -23.63
N VAL A 340 -14.81 6.12 -22.41
CA VAL A 340 -13.75 5.15 -22.13
C VAL A 340 -14.37 3.76 -22.32
N SER A 341 -13.85 3.02 -23.30
CA SER A 341 -14.22 1.63 -23.56
C SER A 341 -13.87 0.78 -22.33
N LEU A 342 -14.86 -0.01 -21.89
CA LEU A 342 -14.67 -1.17 -21.03
C LEU A 342 -13.84 -2.20 -21.80
N GLU A 343 -12.59 -2.37 -21.47
CA GLU A 343 -11.78 -3.58 -21.69
C GLU A 343 -10.39 -3.33 -21.10
N GLU A 344 -9.84 -4.35 -20.44
CA GLU A 344 -8.50 -4.43 -19.80
C GLU A 344 -8.48 -4.27 -18.27
N GLU A 345 -8.74 -5.36 -17.56
CA GLU A 345 -7.67 -5.90 -16.68
C GLU A 345 -7.82 -7.40 -16.44
N LEU A 346 -6.70 -8.09 -16.64
CA LEU A 346 -6.56 -9.54 -16.65
C LEU A 346 -6.35 -10.07 -15.24
N ILE A 347 -7.21 -11.02 -14.87
CA ILE A 347 -7.00 -11.96 -13.79
C ILE A 347 -5.86 -12.89 -14.22
N PHE A 348 -4.65 -12.72 -13.68
CA PHE A 348 -3.61 -13.74 -13.82
C PHE A 348 -3.86 -14.87 -12.82
N ASP A 349 -4.33 -15.99 -13.36
CA ASP A 349 -4.27 -17.31 -12.73
C ASP A 349 -3.15 -18.09 -13.44
N CYS A 350 -1.93 -18.03 -12.90
CA CYS A 350 -0.80 -18.82 -13.41
C CYS A 350 -0.93 -20.26 -12.91
N THR A 351 -1.92 -21.00 -13.44
CA THR A 351 -1.89 -22.46 -13.44
C THR A 351 -1.28 -22.91 -14.78
N SER A 352 0.01 -23.22 -14.74
CA SER A 352 0.70 -24.15 -15.66
C SER A 352 0.39 -23.97 -17.16
N TYR A 353 1.08 -23.06 -17.84
CA TYR A 353 1.28 -23.21 -19.29
C TYR A 353 2.48 -24.12 -19.50
N GLY A 354 2.18 -25.38 -19.86
CA GLY A 354 3.15 -26.43 -20.20
C GLY A 354 3.68 -26.35 -21.61
#